data_AF-A0A1C5G0X2-F1
#
_entry.id   AF-A0A1C5G0X2-F1
#
_cell.length_a   1.000
_cell.length_b   1.000
_cell.length_c   1.000
_cell.angle_alpha   90.00
_cell.angle_beta   90.00
_cell.angle_gamma   90.00
#
_symmetry.space_group_name_H-M   'P 1'
#
loop_
_entity.id
_entity.type
_entity.pdbx_description
1 polymer ?
#
loop_
_entity_poly.entity_id
_entity_poly.type
_entity_poly.pdbx_seq_one_letter_code
_entity_poly.pdbx_strand_id
1 'polypeptide(L)' 'MDTVELPVVVGVDGSDAASDALDWAAELAGRRGLPLRVVHASLWERYEGYIPGTSADRPAERLHSEAVLATAAER' A
#
# COMPACT_ATOMS: atom_id res chain seq x y z
N MET A 1 26.33 -20.27 6.03
CA MET A 1 24.89 -20.52 6.10
C MET A 1 24.25 -19.23 5.70
N ASP A 2 23.83 -19.15 4.45
CA ASP A 2 23.37 -17.90 3.86
C ASP A 2 21.96 -17.65 4.39
N THR A 3 21.83 -16.70 5.32
CA THR A 3 20.53 -16.26 5.81
C THR A 3 19.80 -15.53 4.69
N VAL A 4 18.62 -16.02 4.32
CA VAL A 4 17.77 -15.33 3.34
C VAL A 4 17.34 -14.00 3.95
N GLU A 5 17.75 -12.91 3.31
CA GLU A 5 17.27 -11.57 3.63
C GLU A 5 15.82 -11.43 3.16
N LEU A 6 14.90 -11.35 4.11
CA LEU A 6 13.47 -11.21 3.87
C LEU A 6 13.06 -9.72 3.93
N PRO A 7 12.06 -9.30 3.13
CA PRO A 7 11.61 -7.92 3.12
C PRO A 7 10.95 -7.53 4.45
N VAL A 8 11.03 -6.25 4.80
CA VAL A 8 10.15 -5.64 5.81
C VAL A 8 8.76 -5.47 5.19
N VAL A 9 7.71 -5.96 5.84
CA VAL A 9 6.33 -5.85 5.36
C VAL A 9 5.53 -4.98 6.31
N VAL A 10 4.82 -3.99 5.78
CA VAL A 10 3.94 -3.10 6.55
C VAL A 10 2.55 -3.05 5.93
N GLY A 11 1.53 -3.18 6.78
CA GLY A 11 0.12 -3.03 6.41
C GLY A 11 -0.34 -1.59 6.60
N VAL A 12 -1.10 -1.07 5.64
CA VAL A 12 -1.68 0.28 5.70
C VAL A 12 -3.18 0.24 5.41
N ASP A 13 -3.98 0.93 6.21
CA ASP A 13 -5.45 1.02 6.06
C ASP A 13 -5.93 2.49 5.90
N GLY A 14 -4.99 3.43 5.82
CA GLY A 14 -5.25 4.87 5.72
C GLY A 14 -5.43 5.58 7.06
N SER A 15 -5.27 4.89 8.20
CA SER A 15 -5.25 5.52 9.52
C SER A 15 -3.93 6.25 9.82
N ASP A 16 -3.95 7.16 10.78
CA ASP A 16 -2.73 7.82 11.30
C ASP A 16 -1.77 6.78 11.91
N ALA A 17 -2.30 5.78 12.61
CA ALA A 17 -1.50 4.69 13.17
C ALA A 17 -0.80 3.86 12.08
N ALA A 18 -1.45 3.64 10.93
CA ALA A 18 -0.82 3.02 9.78
C ALA A 18 0.29 3.89 9.15
N SER A 19 0.15 5.21 9.23
CA SER A 19 1.18 6.14 8.76
C SER A 19 2.42 6.10 9.66
N ASP A 20 2.24 6.11 10.98
CA ASP A 20 3.35 5.95 11.93
C ASP A 20 4.07 4.60 11.74
N ALA A 21 3.31 3.53 11.49
CA ALA A 21 3.87 2.21 11.21
C ALA A 21 4.68 2.18 9.89
N LEU A 22 4.23 2.90 8.86
CA LEU A 22 4.93 3.03 7.59
C LEU A 22 6.28 3.75 7.76
N ASP A 23 6.29 4.86 8.51
CA ASP A 23 7.52 5.62 8.78
C ASP A 23 8.55 4.76 9.50
N TRP A 24 8.13 4.03 10.54
CA TRP A 24 9.00 3.11 11.26
C TRP A 24 9.53 1.98 10.37
N ALA A 25 8.67 1.40 9.52
CA ALA A 25 9.06 0.31 8.63
C ALA A 25 10.07 0.76 7.56
N ALA A 26 9.93 1.98 7.04
CA ALA A 26 10.87 2.57 6.11
C ALA A 26 12.24 2.80 6.75
N GLU A 27 12.27 3.35 7.97
CA GLU A 27 13.52 3.55 8.71
C GLU A 27 14.21 2.20 8.98
N LEU A 28 13.45 1.19 9.42
CA LEU A 28 13.99 -0.15 9.67
C LEU A 28 14.57 -0.78 8.40
N ALA A 29 13.83 -0.73 7.29
CA ALA A 29 14.26 -1.27 6.01
C ALA A 29 15.57 -0.60 5.54
N GLY A 30 15.65 0.72 5.64
CA GLY A 30 16.85 1.50 5.31
C GLY A 30 18.05 1.15 6.19
N ARG A 31 17.86 1.03 7.51
CA ARG A 31 18.92 0.64 8.46
C ARG A 31 19.44 -0.78 8.22
N ARG A 32 18.60 -1.67 7.66
CA ARG A 32 18.93 -3.08 7.43
C ARG A 32 19.34 -3.38 5.98
N GLY A 33 19.21 -2.42 5.07
CA GLY A 33 19.43 -2.64 3.64
C GLY A 33 18.42 -3.62 3.02
N LEU A 34 17.24 -3.77 3.64
CA LEU A 34 16.23 -4.74 3.22
C LEU A 34 15.16 -4.07 2.34
N PRO A 35 14.55 -4.79 1.39
CA PRO A 35 13.41 -4.27 0.65
C PRO A 35 12.21 -4.00 1.58
N LEU A 36 11.48 -2.91 1.33
CA LEU A 36 10.21 -2.61 1.98
C LEU A 36 9.05 -3.03 1.08
N ARG A 37 8.07 -3.74 1.65
CA ARG A 37 6.81 -4.10 0.99
C ARG A 37 5.62 -3.51 1.75
N VAL A 38 4.91 -2.60 1.09
CA VAL A 38 3.69 -1.98 1.62
C VAL A 38 2.47 -2.75 1.12
N VAL A 39 1.55 -3.08 2.02
CA VAL A 39 0.31 -3.80 1.72
C VAL A 39 -0.88 -2.96 2.18
N HIS A 40 -1.75 -2.57 1.26
CA HIS A 40 -2.95 -1.81 1.60
C HIS A 40 -4.15 -2.73 1.85
N ALA A 41 -4.76 -2.62 3.02
CA ALA A 41 -5.98 -3.33 3.37
C ALA A 41 -7.19 -2.40 3.21
N SER A 42 -7.88 -2.49 2.07
CA SER A 42 -9.16 -1.82 1.86
C SER A 42 -10.31 -2.71 2.35
N LEU A 43 -11.23 -2.15 3.13
CA LEU A 43 -12.50 -2.81 3.45
C LEU A 43 -13.28 -3.09 2.15
N TRP A 44 -13.68 -4.36 2.00
CA TRP A 44 -14.47 -4.87 0.89
C TRP A 44 -15.83 -4.17 0.75
N GLU A 45 -16.32 -3.49 1.79
CA GLU A 45 -17.55 -2.67 1.77
C GLU A 45 -17.48 -1.51 0.74
N ARG A 46 -16.29 -1.09 0.31
CA ARG A 46 -16.16 -0.16 -0.85
C ARG A 46 -16.39 -0.82 -2.22
N TYR A 47 -16.53 -2.15 -2.25
CA TYR A 47 -16.88 -2.95 -3.43
C TYR A 47 -18.32 -3.52 -3.35
N GLU A 48 -19.05 -3.36 -2.24
CA GLU A 48 -20.47 -3.72 -2.14
C GLU A 48 -21.34 -2.72 -2.91
N GLY A 49 -21.39 -2.94 -4.21
CA GLY A 49 -22.05 -2.12 -5.23
C GLY A 49 -21.58 -2.50 -6.63
N TYR A 50 -20.44 -3.19 -6.74
CA TYR A 50 -19.89 -3.65 -8.00
C TYR A 50 -20.19 -5.14 -8.23
N ILE A 51 -21.17 -5.40 -9.11
CA ILE A 51 -21.30 -6.71 -9.76
C ILE A 51 -20.37 -6.66 -11.00
N PRO A 52 -19.29 -7.45 -11.07
CA PRO A 52 -18.43 -7.48 -12.25
C PRO A 52 -19.21 -8.08 -13.43
N GLY A 53 -19.48 -7.27 -14.46
CA GLY A 53 -19.96 -7.77 -15.76
C GLY A 53 -21.09 -7.01 -16.46
N THR A 54 -21.66 -5.94 -15.88
CA THR A 54 -22.86 -5.31 -16.48
C THR A 54 -22.80 -3.81 -16.75
N SER A 55 -21.72 -3.11 -16.43
CA SER A 55 -21.61 -1.67 -16.75
C SER A 55 -20.38 -1.39 -17.60
N ALA A 56 -20.64 -1.07 -18.86
CA ALA A 56 -19.68 -0.51 -19.81
C ALA A 56 -19.41 0.98 -19.52
N ASP A 57 -19.16 1.33 -18.26
CA ASP A 57 -18.81 2.69 -17.87
C ASP A 57 -17.51 2.68 -17.06
N ARG A 58 -16.42 3.05 -17.71
CA ARG A 58 -15.16 3.43 -17.07
C ARG A 58 -15.08 4.96 -16.96
N PRO A 59 -15.46 5.57 -15.82
CA PRO A 59 -15.00 6.94 -15.54
C PRO A 59 -14.39 7.13 -14.14
N ALA A 60 -13.93 6.08 -13.44
CA ALA A 60 -13.35 6.24 -12.09
C ALA A 60 -12.01 5.52 -11.82
N GLU A 61 -11.42 4.84 -12.81
CA GLU A 61 -10.17 4.08 -12.57
C GLU A 61 -8.89 4.95 -12.57
N ARG A 62 -8.93 6.16 -13.15
CA ARG A 62 -7.72 7.02 -13.26
C ARG A 62 -7.50 7.97 -12.08
N LEU A 63 -8.54 8.31 -11.30
CA LEU A 63 -8.40 9.33 -10.26
C LEU A 63 -7.89 8.80 -8.91
N HIS A 64 -7.81 7.48 -8.72
CA HIS A 64 -7.34 6.90 -7.45
C HIS A 64 -6.05 6.05 -7.57
N SER A 65 -5.60 5.77 -8.79
CA SER A 65 -4.34 5.03 -8.99
C SER A 65 -3.10 5.92 -8.81
N GLU A 66 -3.22 7.23 -9.06
CA GLU A 66 -2.09 8.17 -8.94
C GLU A 66 -1.84 8.65 -7.50
N ALA A 67 -2.77 8.43 -6.57
CA ALA A 67 -2.63 8.91 -5.19
C ALA A 67 -1.75 8.01 -4.30
N VAL A 68 -1.37 6.81 -4.74
CA VAL A 68 -0.57 5.87 -3.94
C VAL A 68 0.93 5.92 -4.28
N LEU A 69 1.32 6.53 -5.42
CA LEU A 69 2.73 6.68 -5.80
C LEU A 69 3.31 8.07 -5.51
N ALA A 70 2.47 9.09 -5.28
CA ALA A 70 2.94 10.45 -5.03
C ALA A 70 3.56 10.65 -3.63
N THR A 71 3.14 9.88 -2.62
CA THR A 71 3.60 10.09 -1.24
C THR A 71 4.92 9.38 -0.90
N ALA A 72 5.39 8.46 -1.75
CA ALA A 72 6.63 7.70 -1.52
C ALA A 72 7.85 8.26 -2.27
N ALA A 73 7.68 9.27 -3.12
CA ALA A 73 8.77 9.85 -3.91
C ALA A 73 9.24 11.24 -3.43
N GLU A 74 8.58 11.83 -2.43
CA GLU A 74 8.92 13.16 -1.89
C GLU A 74 9.48 13.16 -0.46
N ARG A 75 10.00 12.02 0.04
CA ARG A 75 10.79 11.98 1.27
C ARG A 75 12.02 11.09 1.15
#